data_AF-A0A661NPD1-F1
#
_entry.id   AF-A0A661NPD1-F1
#
_cell.length_a   1.000
_cell.length_b   1.000
_cell.length_c   1.000
_cell.angle_alpha   90.00
_cell.angle_beta   90.00
_cell.angle_gamma   90.00
#
_symmetry.space_group_name_H-M   'P 1'
#
loop_
_entity.id
_entity.type
_entity.pdbx_description
1 polymer ?
#
loop_
_entity_poly.entity_id
_entity_poly.type
_entity_poly.pdbx_seq_one_letter_code
_entity_poly.pdbx_strand_id
1 'polypeptide(L)' 'MVHQIVADGIAPYVGATMARASVNGHLDKLDASEGVVTTSQVDTLLERLGPGLSVFIGPARGSEVVEEIREKLLAAGRSQ' A
#
# COMPACT_ATOMS: atom_id res chain seq x y z
N MET A 1 -8.20 -7.69 -2.76
CA MET A 1 -8.85 -6.38 -2.53
C MET A 1 -7.88 -5.39 -1.89
N VAL A 2 -7.33 -5.67 -0.70
CA VAL A 2 -6.33 -4.80 -0.03
C VAL A 2 -5.12 -4.48 -0.92
N HIS A 3 -4.48 -5.50 -1.51
CA HIS A 3 -3.32 -5.30 -2.41
C HIS A 3 -3.65 -4.40 -3.62
N GLN A 4 -4.89 -4.46 -4.11
CA GLN A 4 -5.33 -3.70 -5.28
C GLN A 4 -5.52 -2.22 -4.91
N ILE A 5 -6.14 -1.94 -3.75
CA ILE A 5 -6.30 -0.56 -3.24
C ILE A 5 -4.95 0.12 -3.05
N VAL A 6 -3.97 -0.59 -2.47
CA VAL A 6 -2.63 -0.04 -2.27
C VAL A 6 -1.92 0.18 -3.61
N ALA A 7 -1.98 -0.81 -4.52
CA ALA A 7 -1.35 -0.69 -5.84
C ALA A 7 -1.95 0.47 -6.65
N ASP A 8 -3.27 0.64 -6.65
CA ASP A 8 -3.94 1.73 -7.35
C ASP A 8 -3.65 3.10 -6.72
N GLY A 9 -3.44 3.14 -5.40
CA GLY A 9 -3.07 4.36 -4.69
C GLY A 9 -1.68 4.89 -5.08
N ILE A 10 -0.74 4.00 -5.37
CA ILE A 10 0.64 4.38 -5.72
C ILE A 10 0.93 4.40 -7.22
N ALA A 11 0.11 3.72 -8.04
CA ALA A 11 0.29 3.62 -9.49
C ALA A 11 0.46 4.97 -10.23
N PRO A 12 -0.23 6.07 -9.86
CA PRO A 12 0.00 7.38 -10.50
C PRO A 12 1.41 7.93 -10.35
N TYR A 13 2.16 7.47 -9.34
CA TYR A 13 3.48 8.00 -8.99
C TYR A 13 4.62 7.10 -9.48
N VAL A 14 4.41 5.78 -9.49
CA VAL A 14 5.44 4.79 -9.82
C VAL A 14 5.12 3.95 -11.05
N GLY A 15 3.93 4.10 -11.63
CA GLY A 15 3.43 3.28 -12.74
C GLY A 15 2.80 1.96 -12.26
N ALA A 16 1.78 1.48 -12.98
CA ALA A 16 0.95 0.35 -12.58
C ALA A 16 1.74 -0.97 -12.40
N THR A 17 2.70 -1.25 -13.29
CA THR A 17 3.53 -2.47 -13.20
C THR A 17 4.39 -2.47 -11.95
N MET A 18 5.08 -1.36 -11.66
CA MET A 18 5.93 -1.25 -10.48
C MET A 18 5.11 -1.25 -9.20
N ALA A 19 3.95 -0.58 -9.19
CA ALA A 19 3.03 -0.58 -8.06
C ALA A 19 2.62 -2.00 -7.64
N ARG A 20 2.18 -2.81 -8.62
CA ARG A 20 1.80 -4.21 -8.37
C ARG A 20 2.98 -5.06 -7.88
N ALA A 21 4.13 -4.94 -8.54
CA ALA A 21 5.33 -5.68 -8.16
C ALA A 21 5.80 -5.32 -6.74
N SER A 22 5.79 -4.04 -6.37
CA SER A 22 6.18 -3.55 -5.06
C SER A 22 5.25 -4.06 -3.96
N VAL A 23 3.93 -3.99 -4.18
CA VAL A 23 2.94 -4.46 -3.21
C VAL A 23 3.04 -5.97 -3.02
N ASN A 24 3.11 -6.75 -4.10
CA ASN A 24 3.27 -8.20 -4.03
C ASN A 24 4.57 -8.59 -3.32
N GLY A 25 5.69 -7.98 -3.69
CA GLY A 25 6.98 -8.28 -3.07
C GLY A 25 7.04 -7.93 -1.58
N HIS A 26 6.27 -6.94 -1.11
CA HIS A 26 6.15 -6.67 0.33
C HIS A 26 5.19 -7.63 1.04
N LEU A 27 4.10 -8.05 0.39
CA LEU A 27 3.15 -9.02 0.94
C LEU A 27 3.73 -10.44 1.03
N ASP A 28 4.54 -10.86 0.05
CA ASP A 28 5.27 -12.12 0.09
C ASP A 28 6.22 -12.16 1.30
N LYS A 29 6.88 -11.03 1.60
CA LYS A 29 7.73 -10.87 2.81
C LYS A 29 6.96 -10.78 4.12
N LEU A 30 5.63 -10.76 4.08
CA LEU A 30 4.76 -10.75 5.25
C LEU A 30 3.99 -12.08 5.40
N ASP A 31 4.37 -13.11 4.64
CA ASP A 31 3.65 -14.39 4.49
C ASP A 31 2.14 -14.17 4.22
N ALA A 32 1.82 -13.07 3.53
CA ALA A 32 0.46 -12.62 3.27
C ALA A 32 -0.03 -12.98 1.86
N SER A 33 0.72 -13.82 1.13
CA SER A 33 0.48 -14.15 -0.28
C SER A 33 -0.78 -14.97 -0.52
N GLU A 34 -1.29 -15.71 0.47
CA GLU A 34 -2.43 -16.64 0.30
C GLU A 34 -3.59 -16.43 1.29
N GLY A 35 -3.60 -15.34 2.08
CA GLY A 35 -4.57 -15.14 3.18
C GLY A 35 -5.33 -13.81 3.16
N VAL A 36 -6.27 -13.66 4.09
CA VAL A 36 -6.86 -12.37 4.45
C VAL A 36 -5.76 -11.51 5.07
N VAL A 37 -5.34 -10.46 4.35
CA VAL A 37 -4.36 -9.49 4.88
C VAL A 37 -4.97 -8.83 6.11
N THR A 38 -4.36 -9.06 7.26
CA THR A 38 -4.79 -8.48 8.53
C THR A 38 -4.52 -6.97 8.56
N THR A 39 -5.25 -6.23 9.38
CA THR A 39 -5.00 -4.78 9.57
C THR A 39 -3.55 -4.49 9.95
N SER A 40 -2.94 -5.33 10.81
CA SER A 40 -1.54 -5.18 11.19
C SER A 40 -0.57 -5.38 10.01
N GLN A 41 -0.85 -6.31 9.10
CA GLN A 41 -0.05 -6.49 7.88
C GLN A 41 -0.24 -5.33 6.90
N VAL A 42 -1.42 -4.72 6.85
CA VAL A 42 -1.66 -3.48 6.09
C VAL A 42 -0.81 -2.34 6.64
N ASP A 43 -0.84 -2.12 7.95
CA ASP A 43 -0.05 -1.06 8.58
C ASP A 43 1.44 -1.25 8.29
N THR A 44 1.93 -2.48 8.45
CA THR A 44 3.32 -2.84 8.13
C THR A 44 3.65 -2.62 6.65
N LEU A 45 2.73 -2.92 5.74
CA LEU A 45 2.90 -2.68 4.30
C LEU A 45 3.04 -1.18 4.01
N LEU A 46 2.17 -0.35 4.60
CA LEU A 46 2.19 1.09 4.43
C LEU A 46 3.45 1.73 5.01
N GLU A 47 3.89 1.29 6.19
CA GLU A 47 5.16 1.71 6.81
C GLU A 47 6.37 1.38 5.92
N ARG A 48 6.36 0.24 5.23
CA ARG A 48 7.43 -0.16 4.32
C ARG A 48 7.41 0.61 2.99
N LEU A 49 6.23 0.99 2.50
CA LEU A 49 6.08 1.76 1.25
C LEU A 49 6.40 3.25 1.44
N GLY A 50 6.10 3.82 2.61
CA GLY A 50 6.26 5.25 2.89
C GLY A 50 7.65 5.82 2.58
N PRO A 51 8.76 5.19 3.02
CA PRO A 51 10.11 5.63 2.68
C PRO A 51 10.39 5.62 1.18
N GLY A 52 9.96 4.57 0.46
CA GLY A 52 10.12 4.46 -0.98
C GLY A 52 9.37 5.59 -1.70
N LEU A 53 8.11 5.83 -1.36
CA LEU A 53 7.32 6.93 -1.90
C LEU A 53 7.97 8.29 -1.60
N SER A 54 8.45 8.49 -0.37
CA SER A 54 9.13 9.74 0.02
C SER A 54 10.37 10.04 -0.83
N VAL A 55 11.08 9.03 -1.31
CA VAL A 55 12.21 9.20 -2.25
C VAL A 55 11.74 9.58 -3.65
N PHE A 56 10.64 8.97 -4.13
CA PHE A 56 10.15 9.19 -5.50
C PHE A 56 9.40 10.52 -5.68
N ILE A 57 8.56 10.88 -4.70
CA ILE A 57 7.64 12.04 -4.82
C ILE A 57 7.81 13.07 -3.71
N GLY A 58 8.85 12.93 -2.88
CA GLY A 58 9.14 13.82 -1.77
C GLY A 58 8.41 13.44 -0.47
N PRO A 59 8.97 13.80 0.70
CA PRO A 59 8.50 13.30 2.01
C PRO A 59 7.10 13.78 2.41
N ALA A 60 6.74 15.02 2.06
CA ALA A 60 5.42 15.56 2.34
C ALA A 60 4.34 14.79 1.56
N ARG A 61 4.51 14.68 0.22
CA ARG A 61 3.55 13.98 -0.63
C ARG A 61 3.55 12.47 -0.38
N GLY A 62 4.70 11.88 -0.07
CA GLY A 62 4.79 10.47 0.31
C GLY A 62 3.93 10.13 1.52
N SER A 63 3.99 10.97 2.56
CA SER A 63 3.15 10.82 3.76
C SER A 63 1.66 10.99 3.46
N GLU A 64 1.30 12.01 2.66
CA GLU A 64 -0.10 12.23 2.24
C GLU A 64 -0.68 11.03 1.50
N VAL A 65 0.07 10.46 0.54
CA VAL A 65 -0.38 9.29 -0.24
C VAL A 65 -0.59 8.07 0.63
N VAL A 66 0.28 7.85 1.62
CA VAL A 66 0.12 6.73 2.58
C VAL A 66 -1.16 6.88 3.39
N GLU A 67 -1.46 8.09 3.87
CA GLU A 67 -2.69 8.36 4.63
C GLU A 67 -3.95 8.26 3.76
N GLU A 68 -3.93 8.76 2.52
CA GLU A 68 -5.02 8.57 1.56
C GLU A 68 -5.34 7.07 1.32
N ILE A 69 -4.30 6.23 1.24
CA ILE A 69 -4.47 4.77 1.08
C ILE A 69 -5.04 4.14 2.35
N ARG A 70 -4.55 4.55 3.53
CA ARG A 70 -5.06 4.11 4.84
C ARG A 70 -6.55 4.38 4.97
N GLU A 71 -7.01 5.58 4.62
CA GLU A 71 -8.42 5.96 4.65
C GLU A 71 -9.28 5.11 3.71
N LYS A 72 -8.81 4.86 2.48
CA LYS A 72 -9.51 3.98 1.52
C LYS A 72 -9.64 2.55 2.04
N LEU A 73 -8.60 2.03 2.69
CA LEU A 73 -8.63 0.70 3.29
C LEU A 73 -9.59 0.61 4.46
N LEU A 74 -9.64 1.64 5.33
CA LEU A 74 -10.63 1.73 6.40
C LEU A 74 -12.06 1.78 5.86
N ALA A 75 -12.31 2.55 4.79
CA ALA A 75 -13.63 2.60 4.14
C ALA A 75 -14.03 1.25 3.53
N ALA A 76 -13.08 0.54 2.90
CA ALA A 76 -13.30 -0.78 2.34
C ALA A 76 -13.57 -1.84 3.42
N GLY A 77 -12.89 -1.77 4.57
CA GLY A 77 -13.10 -2.67 5.72
C GLY A 77 -14.41 -2.42 6.47
N ARG A 78 -14.97 -1.21 6.42
CA ARG A 78 -16.32 -0.89 6.94
C ARG A 78 -17.45 -1.32 6.01
N SER A 79 -17.12 -1.74 4.78
CA SER A 79 -18.08 -2.16 3.76
C SER A 79 -18.20 -3.69 3.64
N GLN A 80 -17.65 -4.44 4.61
CA GLN A 80 -17.77 -5.89 4.74
C GLN A 80 -18.62 -6.28 5.95
#